data_AF-A0A2U3L6D0-F1
#
_entry.id   AF-A0A2U3L6D0-F1
#
_cell.length_a   1.000
_cell.length_b   1.000
_cell.length_c   1.000
_cell.angle_alpha   90.00
_cell.angle_beta   90.00
_cell.angle_gamma   90.00
#
_symmetry.space_group_name_H-M   'P 1'
#
loop_
_entity.id
_entity.type
_entity.pdbx_description
1 polymer ?
#
loop_
_entity_poly.entity_id
_entity_poly.type
_entity_poly.pdbx_seq_one_letter_code
_entity_poly.pdbx_strand_id
1 'polypeptide(L)'
;MKSSQQFTNEEDLVELSKQGYFTIMLDENLRVLEAALEDDGFKVVVPHPGLKDETLKRQARGWAILTKNSRDFIDEAVRYDYDVIGIEDIKFVDGKTDRTNETVRKISSAVRRSQLATRKGNFSLKIRDNGSFHLEQLV
;
A
#
# COMPACT_ATOMS: atom_id res chain seq x y z
N MET A 1 15.71 2.89 -30.36
CA MET A 1 16.10 2.02 -29.24
C MET A 1 16.02 2.84 -27.96
N LYS A 2 15.01 2.61 -27.10
CA LYS A 2 14.90 3.31 -25.82
C LYS A 2 15.61 2.48 -24.77
N SER A 3 16.65 3.07 -24.19
CA SER A 3 17.49 2.46 -23.16
C SER A 3 16.66 2.21 -21.91
N SER A 4 16.58 0.94 -21.50
CA SER A 4 16.04 0.51 -20.22
C SER A 4 17.04 0.95 -19.15
N GLN A 5 16.78 2.07 -18.46
CA GLN A 5 17.56 2.38 -17.27
C GLN A 5 17.09 1.47 -16.12
N GLN A 6 17.96 0.53 -15.82
CA GLN A 6 17.95 -0.31 -14.64
C GLN A 6 18.43 0.59 -13.49
N PHE A 7 17.54 0.96 -12.58
CA PHE A 7 17.89 1.79 -11.43
C PHE A 7 17.88 0.96 -10.14
N THR A 8 18.91 1.20 -9.33
CA THR A 8 19.35 0.46 -8.15
C THR A 8 18.48 0.71 -6.92
N ASN A 9 18.06 -0.37 -6.27
CA ASN A 9 17.06 -0.46 -5.18
C ASN A 9 17.44 0.18 -3.83
N GLU A 10 18.63 0.77 -3.65
CA GLU A 10 19.14 1.14 -2.32
C GLU A 10 18.73 2.55 -1.86
N GLU A 11 18.62 3.53 -2.76
CA GLU A 11 18.23 4.90 -2.39
C GLU A 11 16.76 4.98 -1.96
N ASP A 12 15.90 4.17 -2.59
CA ASP A 12 14.47 4.04 -2.28
C ASP A 12 14.20 3.54 -0.85
N LEU A 13 15.08 2.71 -0.30
CA LEU A 13 14.95 2.16 1.07
C LEU A 13 15.23 3.22 2.14
N VAL A 14 16.14 4.16 1.86
CA VAL A 14 16.58 5.16 2.83
C VAL A 14 15.55 6.29 2.96
N GLU A 15 14.83 6.65 1.89
CA GLU A 15 13.87 7.76 1.91
C GLU A 15 12.68 7.53 2.86
N LEU A 16 12.15 6.30 2.95
CA LEU A 16 11.03 5.99 3.86
C LEU A 16 11.44 6.03 5.34
N SER A 17 12.71 5.80 5.67
CA SER A 17 13.18 5.81 7.06
C SER A 17 13.29 7.22 7.68
N LYS A 18 13.39 8.26 6.84
CA LYS A 18 13.60 9.65 7.26
C LYS A 18 12.32 10.47 7.37
N GLN A 19 11.23 10.01 6.77
CA GLN A 19 9.88 10.56 6.91
C GLN A 19 9.09 9.62 7.83
N GLY A 20 8.28 10.15 8.75
CA GLY A 20 7.54 9.30 9.71
C GLY A 20 6.88 8.10 9.03
N TYR A 21 7.05 6.91 9.60
CA TYR A 21 6.69 5.63 8.99
C TYR A 21 5.30 5.67 8.30
N PHE A 22 5.28 5.43 6.99
CA PHE A 22 4.04 5.27 6.23
C PHE A 22 3.30 4.03 6.77
N THR A 23 2.09 4.25 7.28
CA THR A 23 1.31 3.21 7.97
C THR A 23 0.33 2.58 7.00
N ILE A 24 0.39 1.26 6.86
CA ILE A 24 -0.49 0.46 6.02
C ILE A 24 -1.33 -0.45 6.92
N MET A 25 -2.66 -0.32 6.83
CA MET A 25 -3.60 -1.27 7.38
C MET A 25 -3.90 -2.36 6.35
N LEU A 26 -3.77 -3.63 6.74
CA LEU A 26 -4.06 -4.76 5.87
C LEU A 26 -5.53 -5.17 5.96
N ASP A 27 -6.13 -5.43 4.81
CA ASP A 27 -7.28 -6.31 4.71
C ASP A 27 -6.93 -7.73 5.22
N GLU A 28 -7.87 -8.43 5.84
CA GLU A 28 -7.67 -9.74 6.48
C GLU A 28 -7.05 -10.76 5.52
N ASN A 29 -7.46 -10.73 4.25
CA ASN A 29 -7.00 -11.62 3.20
C ASN A 29 -5.55 -11.36 2.74
N LEU A 30 -4.92 -10.29 3.24
CA LEU A 30 -3.55 -9.89 2.88
C LEU A 30 -2.56 -10.02 4.03
N ARG A 31 -2.97 -10.64 5.15
CA ARG A 31 -2.12 -10.85 6.33
C ARG A 31 -0.78 -11.49 6.02
N VAL A 32 -0.71 -12.34 4.99
CA VAL A 32 0.54 -12.99 4.54
C VAL A 32 1.64 -11.99 4.16
N LEU A 33 1.28 -10.75 3.82
CA LEU A 33 2.22 -9.69 3.43
C LEU A 33 2.82 -8.92 4.62
N GLU A 34 2.31 -9.12 5.83
CA GLU A 34 2.68 -8.36 7.05
C GLU A 34 4.20 -8.30 7.24
N ALA A 35 4.84 -9.46 7.42
CA ALA A 35 6.27 -9.54 7.70
C ALA A 35 7.13 -8.95 6.58
N ALA A 36 6.76 -9.16 5.32
CA ALA A 36 7.51 -8.65 4.18
C ALA A 36 7.36 -7.11 4.03
N LEU A 37 6.20 -6.55 4.34
CA LEU A 37 5.97 -5.09 4.35
C LEU A 37 6.73 -4.42 5.50
N GLU A 38 6.73 -5.03 6.69
CA GLU A 38 7.51 -4.52 7.83
C GLU A 38 9.01 -4.50 7.53
N ASP A 39 9.54 -5.58 6.93
CA ASP A 39 10.95 -5.67 6.54
C ASP A 39 11.32 -4.69 5.42
N ASP A 40 10.36 -4.26 4.59
CA ASP A 40 10.54 -3.22 3.58
C ASP A 40 10.39 -1.78 4.14
N GLY A 41 10.10 -1.65 5.45
CA GLY A 41 10.13 -0.37 6.18
C GLY A 41 8.76 0.28 6.40
N PHE A 42 7.65 -0.42 6.14
CA PHE A 42 6.32 0.07 6.48
C PHE A 42 5.95 -0.21 7.92
N LYS A 43 5.13 0.67 8.51
CA LYS A 43 4.41 0.31 9.73
C LYS A 43 3.13 -0.42 9.33
N VAL A 44 3.01 -1.69 9.70
CA VAL A 44 1.85 -2.50 9.32
C VAL A 44 0.87 -2.59 10.48
N VAL A 45 -0.42 -2.47 10.19
CA VAL A 45 -1.51 -2.70 11.15
C VAL A 45 -2.40 -3.80 10.60
N VAL A 46 -2.58 -4.87 11.36
CA VAL A 46 -3.52 -5.94 11.03
C VAL A 46 -4.74 -5.83 11.94
N PRO A 47 -5.94 -5.53 11.40
CA PRO A 47 -7.18 -5.53 12.16
C PRO A 47 -7.42 -6.89 12.83
N HIS A 48 -8.08 -6.87 13.98
CA HIS A 48 -8.52 -8.12 14.62
C HIS A 48 -9.62 -8.77 13.76
N PRO A 49 -9.61 -10.11 13.59
CA PRO A 49 -10.69 -10.80 12.89
C PRO A 49 -12.06 -10.46 13.49
N GLY A 50 -13.04 -10.18 12.65
CA GLY A 50 -14.40 -9.81 13.08
C GLY A 50 -14.57 -8.35 13.52
N LEU A 51 -13.57 -7.48 13.30
CA LEU A 51 -13.77 -6.04 13.41
C LEU A 51 -14.81 -5.58 12.39
N LYS A 52 -15.76 -4.74 12.80
CA LYS A 52 -16.73 -4.14 11.88
C LYS A 52 -16.03 -3.12 10.97
N ASP A 53 -16.43 -3.08 9.70
CA ASP A 53 -15.88 -2.17 8.68
C ASP A 53 -15.86 -0.70 9.13
N GLU A 54 -16.91 -0.23 9.80
CA GLU A 54 -16.96 1.17 10.27
C GLU A 54 -15.85 1.48 11.30
N THR A 55 -15.56 0.53 12.20
CA THR A 55 -14.48 0.66 13.18
C THR A 55 -13.11 0.62 12.50
N LEU A 56 -12.96 -0.26 11.51
CA LEU A 56 -11.74 -0.37 10.69
C LEU A 56 -11.45 0.96 9.99
N LYS A 57 -12.46 1.51 9.30
CA LYS A 57 -12.37 2.78 8.57
C LYS A 57 -12.04 3.96 9.48
N ARG A 58 -12.61 4.01 10.70
CA ARG A 58 -12.26 5.02 11.71
C ARG A 58 -10.83 4.88 12.23
N GLN A 59 -10.34 3.65 12.40
CA GLN A 59 -8.97 3.40 12.84
C GLN A 59 -7.94 3.76 11.76
N ALA A 60 -8.29 3.58 10.49
CA ALA A 60 -7.43 3.86 9.34
C ALA A 60 -7.16 5.35 9.08
N ARG A 61 -7.71 6.26 9.89
CA ARG A 61 -7.53 7.71 9.69
C ARG A 61 -6.05 8.11 9.66
N GLY A 62 -5.64 8.74 8.58
CA GLY A 62 -4.27 9.16 8.30
C GLY A 62 -3.35 8.03 7.82
N TRP A 63 -3.89 6.84 7.58
CA TRP A 63 -3.17 5.66 7.09
C TRP A 63 -3.67 5.27 5.70
N ALA A 64 -3.02 4.28 5.10
CA ALA A 64 -3.49 3.65 3.87
C ALA A 64 -4.10 2.27 4.17
N ILE A 65 -5.24 1.96 3.59
CA ILE A 65 -5.80 0.60 3.57
C ILE A 65 -5.31 -0.13 2.32
N LEU A 66 -4.61 -1.26 2.50
CA LEU A 66 -4.23 -2.16 1.42
C LEU A 66 -5.27 -3.26 1.27
N THR A 67 -5.87 -3.39 0.08
CA THR A 67 -6.96 -4.33 -0.15
C THR A 67 -6.98 -4.87 -1.59
N LYS A 68 -7.67 -5.99 -1.80
CA LYS A 68 -8.07 -6.50 -3.11
C LYS A 68 -9.44 -6.00 -3.58
N ASN A 69 -10.17 -5.28 -2.73
CA ASN A 69 -11.52 -4.79 -3.00
C ASN A 69 -11.59 -3.28 -2.75
N SER A 70 -10.80 -2.50 -3.49
CA SER A 70 -10.66 -1.05 -3.28
C SER A 70 -12.01 -0.29 -3.29
N ARG A 71 -13.00 -0.78 -4.03
CA ARG A 71 -14.35 -0.22 -4.12
C ARG A 71 -15.08 -0.11 -2.78
N ASP A 72 -14.81 -1.01 -1.84
CA ASP A 72 -15.49 -1.03 -0.52
C ASP A 72 -15.03 0.12 0.40
N PHE A 73 -13.96 0.82 0.00
CA PHE A 73 -13.28 1.84 0.79
C PHE A 73 -13.24 3.21 0.10
N ILE A 74 -13.19 3.27 -1.24
CA ILE A 74 -13.01 4.54 -1.98
C ILE A 74 -14.04 5.61 -1.61
N ASP A 75 -15.34 5.26 -1.59
CA ASP A 75 -16.42 6.24 -1.35
C ASP A 75 -16.38 6.85 0.06
N GLU A 76 -15.77 6.12 1.01
CA GLU A 76 -15.70 6.52 2.42
C GLU A 76 -14.32 7.06 2.80
N ALA A 77 -13.32 6.95 1.94
CA ALA A 77 -11.95 7.40 2.16
C ALA A 77 -11.88 8.89 2.51
N VAL A 78 -12.61 9.73 1.78
CA VAL A 78 -12.69 11.18 2.05
C VAL A 78 -13.31 11.46 3.42
N ARG A 79 -14.34 10.70 3.79
CA ARG A 79 -15.08 10.89 5.05
C ARG A 79 -14.23 10.52 6.27
N TYR A 80 -13.46 9.45 6.17
CA TYR A 80 -12.65 8.92 7.27
C TYR A 80 -11.16 9.30 7.16
N ASP A 81 -10.78 10.06 6.14
CA ASP A 81 -9.47 10.68 5.97
C ASP A 81 -8.36 9.61 5.90
N TYR A 82 -8.52 8.66 4.98
CA TYR A 82 -7.54 7.60 4.70
C TYR A 82 -7.24 7.47 3.20
N ASP A 83 -6.12 6.82 2.88
CA ASP A 83 -5.77 6.44 1.50
C ASP A 83 -6.18 4.98 1.22
N VAL A 84 -6.38 4.65 -0.06
CA VAL A 84 -6.70 3.29 -0.51
C VAL A 84 -5.63 2.80 -1.47
N ILE A 85 -4.98 1.69 -1.14
CA ILE A 85 -4.07 0.98 -2.04
C ILE A 85 -4.78 -0.29 -2.53
N GLY A 86 -5.15 -0.27 -3.81
CA GLY A 86 -5.83 -1.39 -4.48
C GLY A 86 -4.85 -2.29 -5.21
N ILE A 87 -4.89 -3.59 -4.91
CA ILE A 87 -4.11 -4.63 -5.59
C ILE A 87 -5.01 -5.68 -6.28
N GLU A 88 -6.26 -5.33 -6.58
CA GLU A 88 -7.22 -6.17 -7.31
C GLU A 88 -6.65 -6.76 -8.63
N ASP A 89 -5.78 -6.00 -9.31
CA ASP A 89 -5.19 -6.37 -10.60
C ASP A 89 -3.94 -7.26 -10.45
N ILE A 90 -3.47 -7.55 -9.22
CA ILE A 90 -2.36 -8.48 -8.97
C ILE A 90 -2.91 -9.91 -8.92
N LYS A 91 -2.52 -10.73 -9.90
CA LYS A 91 -3.06 -12.09 -10.08
C LYS A 91 -2.70 -13.03 -8.93
N PHE A 92 -1.47 -12.95 -8.46
CA PHE A 92 -0.94 -13.80 -7.40
C PHE A 92 -0.30 -12.95 -6.31
N VAL A 93 -0.76 -13.16 -5.07
CA VAL A 93 -0.13 -12.59 -3.89
C VAL A 93 0.98 -13.55 -3.48
N ASP A 94 2.23 -13.10 -3.57
CA ASP A 94 3.39 -13.85 -3.12
C ASP A 94 3.31 -14.02 -1.60
N GLY A 95 3.44 -15.26 -1.14
CA GLY A 95 3.33 -15.63 0.28
C GLY A 95 4.67 -15.61 1.01
N LYS A 96 5.78 -15.31 0.34
CA LYS A 96 7.09 -15.19 0.99
C LYS A 96 7.08 -14.06 2.01
N THR A 97 7.71 -14.29 3.15
CA THR A 97 7.73 -13.31 4.26
C THR A 97 8.98 -12.42 4.25
N ASP A 98 9.84 -12.55 3.24
CA ASP A 98 11.10 -11.82 3.12
C ASP A 98 11.08 -10.77 1.99
N ARG A 99 12.19 -10.04 1.83
CA ARG A 99 12.39 -8.99 0.80
C ARG A 99 12.33 -9.50 -0.65
N THR A 100 12.23 -10.80 -0.88
CA THR A 100 12.05 -11.37 -2.22
C THR A 100 10.58 -11.48 -2.61
N ASN A 101 9.65 -11.09 -1.73
CA ASN A 101 8.23 -11.02 -2.01
C ASN A 101 7.95 -10.03 -3.16
N GLU A 102 7.52 -10.56 -4.31
CA GLU A 102 7.27 -9.75 -5.51
C GLU A 102 6.05 -8.82 -5.36
N THR A 103 5.04 -9.23 -4.59
CA THR A 103 3.86 -8.40 -4.33
C THR A 103 4.23 -7.17 -3.51
N VAL A 104 5.02 -7.35 -2.45
CA VAL A 104 5.52 -6.23 -1.63
C VAL A 104 6.38 -5.30 -2.48
N ARG A 105 7.31 -5.82 -3.30
CA ARG A 105 8.12 -4.97 -4.19
C ARG A 105 7.28 -4.08 -5.11
N LYS A 106 6.19 -4.61 -5.67
CA LYS A 106 5.25 -3.83 -6.49
C LYS A 106 4.56 -2.73 -5.65
N ILE A 107 4.11 -3.06 -4.44
CA ILE A 107 3.50 -2.12 -3.50
C ILE A 107 4.48 -1.00 -3.15
N SER A 108 5.67 -1.35 -2.68
CA SER A 108 6.66 -0.39 -2.23
C SER A 108 7.11 0.54 -3.34
N SER A 109 7.39 -0.02 -4.52
CA SER A 109 7.78 0.79 -5.69
C SER A 109 6.67 1.76 -6.08
N ALA A 110 5.41 1.33 -6.07
CA ALA A 110 4.28 2.20 -6.40
C ALA A 110 4.12 3.32 -5.36
N VAL A 111 4.14 3.00 -4.06
CA VAL A 111 4.00 3.99 -2.96
C VAL A 111 5.11 5.05 -3.01
N ARG A 112 6.36 4.64 -3.22
CA ARG A 112 7.51 5.56 -3.34
C ARG A 112 7.39 6.44 -4.58
N ARG A 113 7.16 5.84 -5.75
CA ARG A 113 7.09 6.56 -7.04
C ARG A 113 5.87 7.46 -7.17
N SER A 114 4.76 7.14 -6.50
CA SER A 114 3.59 7.99 -6.44
C SER A 114 3.74 9.13 -5.43
N GLN A 115 4.75 9.05 -4.55
CA GLN A 115 4.95 9.91 -3.40
C GLN A 115 3.71 9.92 -2.49
N LEU A 116 3.02 8.79 -2.36
CA LEU A 116 1.77 8.72 -1.60
C LEU A 116 1.99 9.16 -0.14
N ALA A 117 3.09 8.73 0.46
CA ALA A 117 3.46 9.04 1.85
C ALA A 117 3.68 10.54 2.13
N THR A 118 3.96 11.36 1.12
CA THR A 118 4.17 12.81 1.29
C THR A 118 2.92 13.64 0.97
N ARG A 119 1.87 12.99 0.45
CA ARG A 119 0.61 13.64 0.09
C ARG A 119 -0.33 13.68 1.29
N LYS A 120 -1.21 14.68 1.29
CA LYS A 120 -2.18 14.89 2.36
C LYS A 120 -3.51 14.18 2.05
N GLY A 121 -3.57 12.88 2.36
CA GLY A 121 -4.78 12.04 2.45
C GLY A 121 -5.68 11.98 1.21
N ASN A 122 -6.64 11.06 1.23
CA ASN A 122 -7.70 10.91 0.22
C ASN A 122 -7.18 10.58 -1.18
N PHE A 123 -6.24 9.64 -1.30
CA PHE A 123 -5.79 9.12 -2.58
C PHE A 123 -6.16 7.65 -2.77
N SER A 124 -6.47 7.27 -4.01
CA SER A 124 -6.52 5.89 -4.45
C SER A 124 -5.30 5.58 -5.30
N LEU A 125 -4.52 4.58 -4.88
CA LEU A 125 -3.39 4.03 -5.61
C LEU A 125 -3.71 2.60 -6.07
N LYS A 126 -3.99 2.42 -7.36
CA LYS A 126 -4.26 1.10 -7.96
C LYS A 126 -3.00 0.53 -8.59
N ILE A 127 -2.60 -0.66 -8.19
CA ILE A 127 -1.36 -1.32 -8.61
C ILE A 127 -1.69 -2.54 -9.46
N ARG A 128 -1.10 -2.61 -10.65
CA ARG A 128 -1.31 -3.68 -11.62
C ARG A 128 -0.28 -4.81 -11.45
N ASP A 129 -0.60 -5.98 -11.98
CA ASP A 129 0.28 -7.15 -11.96
C ASP A 129 1.70 -6.89 -12.49
N ASN A 130 1.85 -6.00 -13.47
CA ASN A 130 3.15 -5.63 -14.04
C ASN A 130 3.91 -4.57 -13.24
N GLY A 131 3.42 -4.16 -12.07
CA GLY A 131 4.02 -3.12 -11.22
C GLY A 131 3.76 -1.67 -11.68
N SER A 132 3.02 -1.46 -12.78
CA SER A 132 2.50 -0.13 -13.10
C SER A 132 1.38 0.24 -12.12
N PHE A 133 1.18 1.55 -11.90
CA PHE A 133 0.15 2.04 -11.00
C PHE A 133 -0.61 3.23 -11.58
N HIS A 134 -1.79 3.47 -11.04
CA HIS A 134 -2.59 4.66 -11.28
C HIS A 134 -2.90 5.32 -9.93
N LEU A 135 -2.62 6.61 -9.82
CA LEU A 135 -2.91 7.43 -8.65
C LEU A 135 -4.05 8.39 -8.99
N GLU A 136 -5.08 8.41 -8.16
CA GLU A 136 -6.24 9.28 -8.26
C GLU A 136 -6.47 10.00 -6.93
N GLN A 137 -6.81 11.29 -6.96
CA GLN A 137 -7.25 12.02 -5.78
C GLN A 137 -8.76 11.85 -5.61
N LEU A 138 -9.18 11.47 -4.41
CA LEU A 138 -10.56 11.32 -4.02
C LEU A 138 -11.08 12.69 -3.55
N VAL A 139 -12.20 13.14 -4.13
CA VAL A 139 -12.81 14.46 -3.91
C VAL A 139 -14.23 14.35 -3.40
#